data_AF-A0A927BC02-F1
#
_entry.id   AF-A0A927BC02-F1
#
_cell.length_a   1.000
_cell.length_b   1.000
_cell.length_c   1.000
_cell.angle_alpha   90.00
_cell.angle_beta   90.00
_cell.angle_gamma   90.00
#
_symmetry.space_group_name_H-M   'P 1'
#
loop_
_entity.id
_entity.type
_entity.pdbx_description
1 polymer ?
#
loop_
_entity_poly.entity_id
_entity_poly.type
_entity_poly.pdbx_seq_one_letter_code
_entity_poly.pdbx_strand_id
1 'polypeptide(L)'
;MPPSPFVFFRLARRVGQIRSAYRLLLGILLGAVAWAAAPAGLDAISRWVAAWDTYAAVSLLLVGAAVFTADASSIRRVANREDFSRALAFAFVLVAALASLLAVVALLGTTKSTAPGLRVRHVGLSVAAVLESWLLVHTVFTLRYAHIFYDSDEKGADTGGLGFPGNDPEPDYLDFAYFAFTIGMAAQTADVTISSKRQRRTALLHAIISFGFNTAIVALSISALAGLL
;
A
#
# COMPACT_ATOMS: atom_id res chain seq x y z
N MET A 1 3.81 30.00 -8.02
CA MET A 1 4.93 29.36 -8.77
C MET A 1 5.09 27.96 -8.24
N PRO A 2 5.06 26.91 -9.09
CA PRO A 2 5.37 25.56 -8.64
C PRO A 2 6.83 25.50 -8.13
N PRO A 3 7.12 24.73 -7.07
CA PRO A 3 8.48 24.58 -6.56
C PRO A 3 9.41 24.03 -7.65
N SER A 4 10.67 24.48 -7.67
CA SER A 4 11.65 23.96 -8.62
C SER A 4 11.85 22.45 -8.42
N PRO A 5 12.14 21.68 -9.49
CA PRO A 5 12.29 20.22 -9.42
C PRO A 5 13.27 19.77 -8.32
N PHE A 6 14.32 20.57 -8.08
CA PHE A 6 15.31 20.36 -7.04
C PHE A 6 14.77 20.51 -5.61
N VAL A 7 13.81 21.40 -5.36
CA VAL A 7 13.21 21.59 -4.03
C VAL A 7 12.22 20.46 -3.74
N PHE A 8 11.39 20.09 -4.73
CA PHE A 8 10.49 18.95 -4.61
C PHE A 8 11.24 17.66 -4.31
N PHE A 9 12.31 17.37 -5.07
CA PHE A 9 13.13 16.18 -4.86
C PHE A 9 13.81 16.14 -3.49
N ARG A 10 14.33 17.27 -3.00
CA ARG A 10 14.90 17.35 -1.64
C ARG A 10 13.86 17.13 -0.55
N LEU A 11 12.66 17.68 -0.71
CA LEU A 11 11.57 17.51 0.24
C LEU A 11 11.11 16.05 0.27
N ALA A 12 10.88 15.46 -0.90
CA ALA A 12 10.53 14.05 -1.05
C ALA A 12 11.60 13.14 -0.42
N ARG A 13 12.89 13.43 -0.61
CA ARG A 13 13.99 12.67 0.01
C ARG A 13 14.00 12.78 1.53
N ARG A 14 13.74 13.97 2.10
CA ARG A 14 13.63 14.16 3.56
C ARG A 14 12.43 13.39 4.13
N VAL A 15 11.28 13.46 3.47
CA VAL A 15 10.08 12.70 3.85
C VAL A 15 10.33 11.19 3.75
N GLY A 16 11.01 10.76 2.69
CA GLY A 16 11.39 9.37 2.45
C GLY A 16 12.43 8.79 3.42
N GLN A 17 13.05 9.63 4.26
CA GLN A 17 13.98 9.20 5.31
C GLN A 17 13.34 9.06 6.70
N ILE A 18 12.06 9.45 6.86
CA ILE A 18 11.33 9.29 8.12
C ILE A 18 11.26 7.79 8.47
N ARG A 19 11.54 7.41 9.73
CA ARG A 19 11.49 6.00 10.15
C ARG A 19 10.06 5.45 10.01
N SER A 20 9.92 4.17 9.66
CA SER A 20 8.62 3.54 9.40
C SER A 20 7.62 3.70 10.55
N ALA A 21 8.08 3.62 11.80
CA ALA A 21 7.25 3.83 12.98
C ALA A 21 6.61 5.24 13.02
N TYR A 22 7.36 6.30 12.68
CA TYR A 22 6.83 7.65 12.65
C TYR A 22 5.83 7.87 11.51
N ARG A 23 6.02 7.19 10.37
CA ARG A 23 5.05 7.25 9.26
C ARG A 23 3.71 6.64 9.68
N LEU A 24 3.76 5.48 10.35
CA LEU A 24 2.57 4.81 10.89
C LEU A 24 1.87 5.68 11.93
N LEU A 25 2.63 6.23 12.89
CA LEU A 25 2.07 7.10 13.94
C LEU A 25 1.46 8.37 13.34
N LEU A 26 2.09 8.98 12.35
CA LEU A 26 1.56 10.16 11.67
C LEU A 26 0.27 9.83 10.90
N GLY A 27 0.24 8.71 10.18
CA GLY A 27 -0.98 8.22 9.53
C GLY A 27 -2.10 7.97 10.54
N ILE A 28 -1.81 7.29 11.65
CA ILE A 28 -2.79 6.98 12.71
C ILE A 28 -3.33 8.28 13.32
N LEU A 29 -2.44 9.23 13.62
CA LEU A 29 -2.81 10.52 14.19
C LEU A 29 -3.73 11.29 13.24
N LEU A 30 -3.38 11.39 11.96
CA LEU A 30 -4.18 12.12 10.97
C LEU A 30 -5.52 11.41 10.69
N GLY A 31 -5.55 10.08 10.68
CA GLY A 31 -6.78 9.30 10.61
C GLY A 31 -7.69 9.54 11.83
N ALA A 32 -7.12 9.58 13.04
CA ALA A 32 -7.88 9.89 14.26
C ALA A 32 -8.43 11.32 14.27
N VAL A 33 -7.66 12.29 13.76
CA VAL A 33 -8.12 13.67 13.58
C VAL A 33 -9.26 13.73 12.55
N ALA A 34 -9.13 13.04 11.42
CA ALA A 34 -10.20 12.97 10.42
C ALA A 34 -11.49 12.34 10.97
N TRP A 35 -11.35 11.27 11.76
CA TRP A 35 -12.48 10.64 12.46
C TRP A 35 -13.17 11.61 13.41
N ALA A 36 -12.39 12.32 14.25
CA ALA A 36 -12.92 13.25 15.25
C ALA A 36 -13.55 14.50 14.62
N ALA A 37 -12.96 15.00 13.52
CA ALA A 37 -13.45 16.17 12.79
C ALA A 37 -14.63 15.85 11.84
N ALA A 38 -14.95 14.58 11.62
CA ALA A 38 -16.05 14.19 10.74
C ALA A 38 -17.40 14.77 11.23
N PRO A 39 -18.28 15.27 10.33
CA PRO A 39 -19.56 15.84 10.73
C PRO A 39 -20.41 14.87 11.59
N ALA A 40 -21.15 15.41 12.56
CA ALA A 40 -21.99 14.60 13.47
C ALA A 40 -23.12 13.82 12.75
N GLY A 41 -23.52 14.27 11.56
CA GLY A 41 -24.52 13.58 10.73
C GLY A 41 -23.97 12.42 9.88
N LEU A 42 -22.68 12.10 9.99
CA LEU A 42 -22.07 10.96 9.30
C LEU A 42 -22.23 9.70 10.15
N ASP A 43 -22.69 8.60 9.57
CA ASP A 43 -22.82 7.33 10.27
C ASP A 43 -21.45 6.78 10.71
N ALA A 44 -21.46 5.88 11.70
CA ALA A 44 -20.23 5.36 12.29
C ALA A 44 -19.33 4.65 11.27
N ILE A 45 -19.89 3.90 10.31
CA ILE A 45 -19.11 3.16 9.31
C ILE A 45 -18.40 4.15 8.39
N SER A 46 -19.12 5.14 7.85
CA SER A 46 -18.52 6.18 7.01
C SER A 46 -17.42 6.97 7.73
N ARG A 47 -17.55 7.20 9.04
CA ARG A 47 -16.51 7.90 9.83
C ARG A 47 -15.23 7.07 9.92
N TRP A 48 -15.36 5.76 10.12
CA TRP A 48 -14.24 4.84 10.12
C TRP A 48 -13.60 4.68 8.75
N VAL A 49 -14.40 4.64 7.68
CA VAL A 49 -13.88 4.60 6.30
C VAL A 49 -13.11 5.88 5.98
N ALA A 50 -13.64 7.07 6.30
CA ALA A 50 -12.93 8.33 6.08
C ALA A 50 -11.60 8.43 6.87
N ALA A 51 -11.57 7.88 8.09
CA ALA A 51 -10.36 7.79 8.90
C ALA A 51 -9.32 6.85 8.27
N TRP A 52 -9.77 5.71 7.75
CA TRP A 52 -8.96 4.77 6.98
C TRP A 52 -8.39 5.42 5.73
N ASP A 53 -9.23 6.09 4.94
CA ASP A 53 -8.80 6.75 3.70
C ASP A 53 -7.72 7.80 3.99
N THR A 54 -7.91 8.58 5.05
CA THR A 54 -6.91 9.56 5.49
C THR A 54 -5.59 8.88 5.89
N TYR A 55 -5.65 7.80 6.66
CA TYR A 55 -4.47 7.02 7.03
C TYR A 55 -3.75 6.45 5.80
N ALA A 56 -4.51 5.87 4.86
CA ALA A 56 -3.96 5.20 3.69
C ALA A 56 -3.35 6.21 2.71
N ALA A 57 -4.03 7.33 2.43
CA ALA A 57 -3.50 8.42 1.63
C ALA A 57 -2.19 8.98 2.20
N VAL A 58 -2.14 9.28 3.51
CA VAL A 58 -0.92 9.75 4.17
C VAL A 58 0.19 8.70 4.06
N SER A 59 -0.12 7.43 4.31
CA SER A 59 0.85 6.35 4.24
C SER A 59 1.42 6.20 2.82
N LEU A 60 0.57 6.23 1.80
CA LEU A 60 0.95 6.18 0.39
C LEU A 60 1.84 7.36 0.00
N LEU A 61 1.54 8.58 0.45
CA LEU A 61 2.37 9.75 0.18
C LEU A 61 3.75 9.64 0.83
N LEU A 62 3.82 9.23 2.09
CA LEU A 62 5.07 9.10 2.84
C LEU A 62 5.95 7.95 2.31
N VAL A 63 5.34 6.82 1.97
CA VAL A 63 6.05 5.67 1.41
C VAL A 63 6.42 5.90 -0.04
N GLY A 64 5.52 6.48 -0.85
CA GLY A 64 5.79 6.86 -2.22
C GLY A 64 6.98 7.81 -2.33
N ALA A 65 7.07 8.81 -1.45
CA ALA A 65 8.25 9.69 -1.38
C ALA A 65 9.56 8.91 -1.15
N ALA A 66 9.54 7.83 -0.35
CA ALA A 66 10.72 6.97 -0.18
C ALA A 66 11.00 6.13 -1.44
N VAL A 67 9.97 5.54 -2.04
CA VAL A 67 10.08 4.72 -3.26
C VAL A 67 10.70 5.52 -4.41
N PHE A 68 10.29 6.77 -4.61
CA PHE A 68 10.79 7.62 -5.71
C PHE A 68 12.15 8.28 -5.46
N THR A 69 12.72 8.20 -4.24
CA THR A 69 13.95 8.95 -3.90
C THR A 69 15.07 8.11 -3.30
N ALA A 70 14.81 6.85 -2.95
CA ALA A 70 15.78 5.95 -2.36
C ALA A 70 16.67 5.32 -3.43
N ASP A 71 17.98 5.36 -3.21
CA ASP A 71 18.96 4.58 -3.96
C ASP A 71 19.18 3.20 -3.30
N ALA A 72 19.74 2.23 -4.04
CA ALA A 72 20.01 0.87 -3.54
C ALA A 72 20.81 0.85 -2.23
N SER A 73 21.77 1.76 -2.05
CA SER A 73 22.55 1.87 -0.80
C SER A 73 21.67 2.22 0.40
N SER A 74 20.68 3.09 0.19
CA SER A 74 19.72 3.47 1.23
C SER A 74 18.76 2.33 1.56
N ILE A 75 18.35 1.55 0.56
CA ILE A 75 17.50 0.36 0.75
C ILE A 75 18.24 -0.68 1.60
N ARG A 76 19.50 -1.01 1.28
CA ARG A 76 20.35 -1.91 2.08
C ARG A 76 20.48 -1.46 3.54
N ARG A 77 20.74 -0.16 3.76
CA ARG A 77 20.83 0.40 5.13
C ARG A 77 19.52 0.25 5.91
N VAL A 78 18.37 0.30 5.23
CA VAL A 78 17.06 0.13 5.85
C VAL A 78 16.74 -1.35 6.10
N ALA A 79 17.05 -2.22 5.13
CA ALA A 79 16.87 -3.67 5.24
C ALA A 79 17.62 -4.24 6.46
N ASN A 80 18.86 -3.78 6.70
CA ASN A 80 19.71 -4.28 7.78
C ASN A 80 19.43 -3.69 9.19
N ARG A 81 18.41 -2.83 9.37
CA ARG A 81 17.98 -2.32 10.70
C ARG A 81 16.86 -3.20 11.27
N GLU A 82 16.45 -3.09 12.54
CA GLU A 82 15.49 -3.99 13.23
C GLU A 82 14.29 -4.56 12.43
N ASP A 83 14.13 -5.89 12.43
CA ASP A 83 13.12 -6.64 11.64
C ASP A 83 11.71 -6.70 12.23
N PHE A 84 11.58 -6.76 13.56
CA PHE A 84 10.30 -7.11 14.20
C PHE A 84 9.21 -6.06 13.99
N SER A 85 9.55 -4.78 14.17
CA SER A 85 8.60 -3.66 14.01
C SER A 85 8.10 -3.52 12.57
N ARG A 86 8.90 -3.90 11.57
CA ARG A 86 8.51 -3.86 10.16
C ARG A 86 7.62 -5.02 9.76
N ALA A 87 7.91 -6.23 10.26
CA ALA A 87 7.04 -7.37 10.04
C ALA A 87 5.65 -7.12 10.63
N LEU A 88 5.59 -6.52 11.82
CA LEU A 88 4.34 -6.12 12.46
C LEU A 88 3.62 -5.02 11.66
N ALA A 89 4.34 -4.00 11.20
CA ALA A 89 3.78 -2.94 10.35
C ALA A 89 3.18 -3.50 9.04
N PHE A 90 3.90 -4.42 8.38
CA PHE A 90 3.44 -5.11 7.19
C PHE A 90 2.15 -5.90 7.49
N ALA A 91 2.13 -6.69 8.56
CA ALA A 91 0.96 -7.47 8.95
C ALA A 91 -0.23 -6.57 9.30
N PHE A 92 0.01 -5.49 10.06
CA PHE A 92 -1.02 -4.52 10.42
C PHE A 92 -1.65 -3.88 9.20
N VAL A 93 -0.83 -3.36 8.26
CA VAL A 93 -1.33 -2.74 7.03
C VAL A 93 -2.13 -3.73 6.20
N LEU A 94 -1.65 -4.97 6.09
CA LEU A 94 -2.32 -6.01 5.32
C LEU A 94 -3.69 -6.38 5.93
N VAL A 95 -3.73 -6.60 7.24
CA VAL A 95 -4.98 -6.90 7.97
C VAL A 95 -5.94 -5.72 7.89
N ALA A 96 -5.46 -4.50 8.07
CA ALA A 96 -6.30 -3.31 8.02
C ALA A 96 -6.88 -3.07 6.60
N ALA A 97 -6.09 -3.31 5.54
CA ALA A 97 -6.55 -3.23 4.16
C ALA A 97 -7.60 -4.30 3.81
N LEU A 98 -7.48 -5.51 4.37
CA LEU A 98 -8.50 -6.54 4.21
C LEU A 98 -9.77 -6.23 5.03
N ALA A 99 -9.62 -5.67 6.23
CA ALA A 99 -10.74 -5.26 7.06
C ALA A 99 -11.52 -4.10 6.43
N SER A 100 -10.84 -3.13 5.81
CA SER A 100 -11.51 -2.02 5.11
C SER A 100 -12.32 -2.52 3.92
N LEU A 101 -11.87 -3.58 3.23
CA LEU A 101 -12.65 -4.20 2.16
C LEU A 101 -13.98 -4.78 2.66
N LEU A 102 -13.99 -5.43 3.83
CA LEU A 102 -15.21 -5.92 4.48
C LEU A 102 -16.12 -4.75 4.91
N ALA A 103 -15.54 -3.67 5.43
CA ALA A 103 -16.28 -2.46 5.79
C ALA A 103 -16.96 -1.82 4.56
N VAL A 104 -16.29 -1.81 3.41
CA VAL A 104 -16.86 -1.31 2.15
C VAL A 104 -18.03 -2.17 1.68
N VAL A 105 -17.93 -3.51 1.77
CA VAL A 105 -19.07 -4.39 1.46
C VAL A 105 -20.27 -4.07 2.36
N ALA A 106 -20.04 -3.87 3.66
CA ALA A 106 -21.10 -3.48 4.60
C ALA A 106 -21.70 -2.10 4.26
N LEU A 107 -20.87 -1.12 3.90
CA LEU A 107 -21.30 0.23 3.53
C LEU A 107 -22.12 0.25 2.22
N LEU A 108 -21.72 -0.53 1.22
CA LEU A 108 -22.51 -0.65 -0.02
C LEU A 108 -23.84 -1.37 0.20
N GLY A 109 -23.91 -2.29 1.16
CA GLY A 109 -25.15 -2.98 1.55
C GLY A 109 -26.26 -2.04 2.07
N THR A 110 -25.90 -0.92 2.70
CA THR A 110 -26.86 0.06 3.27
C THR A 110 -27.23 1.18 2.30
N THR A 111 -26.59 1.23 1.13
CA THR A 111 -26.66 2.35 0.18
C THR A 111 -28.06 2.52 -0.45
N LYS A 112 -28.82 1.43 -0.62
CA LYS A 112 -30.19 1.46 -1.20
C LYS A 112 -31.21 2.20 -0.34
N SER A 113 -31.02 2.20 0.98
CA SER A 113 -31.94 2.83 1.95
C SER A 113 -31.54 4.27 2.31
N THR A 114 -30.50 4.81 1.66
CA THR A 114 -29.88 6.08 2.00
C THR A 114 -30.32 7.21 1.06
N ALA A 115 -30.51 8.42 1.62
CA ALA A 115 -30.89 9.61 0.86
C ALA A 115 -29.88 9.92 -0.27
N PRO A 116 -30.31 10.47 -1.43
CA PRO A 116 -29.47 10.60 -2.63
C PRO A 116 -28.11 11.31 -2.42
N GLY A 117 -28.09 12.40 -1.64
CA GLY A 117 -26.85 13.16 -1.37
C GLY A 117 -25.85 12.44 -0.46
N LEU A 118 -26.31 11.55 0.42
CA LEU A 118 -25.46 10.70 1.26
C LEU A 118 -24.95 9.49 0.47
N ARG A 119 -25.75 9.02 -0.50
CA ARG A 119 -25.41 7.89 -1.38
C ARG A 119 -24.13 8.11 -2.17
N VAL A 120 -23.99 9.27 -2.82
CA VAL A 120 -22.78 9.62 -3.59
C VAL A 120 -21.53 9.65 -2.70
N ARG A 121 -21.67 10.12 -1.45
CA ARG A 121 -20.56 10.17 -0.49
C ARG A 121 -20.12 8.77 -0.05
N HIS A 122 -21.06 7.88 0.27
CA HIS A 122 -20.74 6.50 0.65
C HIS A 122 -20.06 5.74 -0.49
N VAL A 123 -20.54 5.92 -1.73
CA VAL A 123 -19.90 5.33 -2.91
C VAL A 123 -18.50 5.92 -3.11
N GLY A 124 -18.32 7.24 -2.99
CA GLY A 124 -17.02 7.89 -3.12
C GLY A 124 -15.99 7.40 -2.10
N LEU A 125 -16.36 7.35 -0.82
CA LEU A 125 -15.52 6.80 0.26
C LEU A 125 -15.20 5.32 0.02
N SER A 126 -16.19 4.54 -0.43
CA SER A 126 -15.98 3.12 -0.75
C SER A 126 -14.97 2.92 -1.87
N VAL A 127 -15.07 3.71 -2.95
CA VAL A 127 -14.14 3.64 -4.07
C VAL A 127 -12.74 4.07 -3.65
N ALA A 128 -12.61 5.16 -2.87
CA ALA A 128 -11.33 5.61 -2.34
C ALA A 128 -10.68 4.52 -1.47
N ALA A 129 -11.43 3.97 -0.50
CA ALA A 129 -10.95 2.93 0.39
C ALA A 129 -10.43 1.70 -0.37
N VAL A 130 -11.14 1.26 -1.41
CA VAL A 130 -10.74 0.11 -2.22
C VAL A 130 -9.46 0.40 -3.01
N LEU A 131 -9.40 1.55 -3.68
CA LEU A 131 -8.23 1.94 -4.49
C LEU A 131 -6.99 2.14 -3.61
N GLU A 132 -7.14 2.83 -2.48
CA GLU A 132 -6.05 3.08 -1.55
C GLU A 132 -5.57 1.80 -0.87
N SER A 133 -6.48 0.91 -0.46
CA SER A 133 -6.12 -0.42 0.04
C SER A 133 -5.34 -1.24 -0.99
N TRP A 134 -5.79 -1.24 -2.26
CA TRP A 134 -5.09 -1.91 -3.35
C TRP A 134 -3.67 -1.35 -3.51
N LEU A 135 -3.53 -0.04 -3.66
CA LEU A 135 -2.23 0.64 -3.78
C LEU A 135 -1.33 0.35 -2.59
N LEU A 136 -1.87 0.40 -1.38
CA LEU A 136 -1.12 0.24 -0.15
C LEU A 136 -0.60 -1.20 -0.02
N VAL A 137 -1.41 -2.20 -0.37
CA VAL A 137 -1.00 -3.61 -0.41
C VAL A 137 0.18 -3.81 -1.37
N HIS A 138 0.09 -3.33 -2.61
CA HIS A 138 1.20 -3.49 -3.56
C HIS A 138 2.45 -2.73 -3.11
N THR A 139 2.28 -1.54 -2.53
CA THR A 139 3.37 -0.74 -1.97
C THR A 139 4.07 -1.44 -0.80
N VAL A 140 3.34 -2.07 0.13
CA VAL A 140 3.99 -2.80 1.23
C VAL A 140 4.67 -4.08 0.75
N PHE A 141 4.16 -4.72 -0.30
CA PHE A 141 4.85 -5.82 -0.97
C PHE A 141 6.12 -5.36 -1.69
N THR A 142 6.13 -4.19 -2.34
CA THR A 142 7.36 -3.57 -2.88
C THR A 142 8.45 -3.48 -1.83
N LEU A 143 8.13 -2.90 -0.66
CA LEU A 143 9.07 -2.80 0.45
C LEU A 143 9.51 -4.19 0.94
N ARG A 144 8.57 -5.14 1.02
CA ARG A 144 8.85 -6.51 1.45
C ARG A 144 9.82 -7.24 0.52
N TYR A 145 9.65 -7.11 -0.79
CA TYR A 145 10.56 -7.71 -1.77
C TYR A 145 11.96 -7.13 -1.67
N ALA A 146 12.06 -5.80 -1.60
CA ALA A 146 13.31 -5.09 -1.42
C ALA A 146 14.04 -5.51 -0.14
N HIS A 147 13.31 -5.62 0.97
CA HIS A 147 13.88 -6.07 2.24
C HIS A 147 14.37 -7.51 2.19
N ILE A 148 13.64 -8.43 1.54
CA ILE A 148 14.10 -9.82 1.40
C ILE A 148 15.33 -9.88 0.47
N PHE A 149 15.37 -9.05 -0.58
CA PHE A 149 16.47 -9.02 -1.53
C PHE A 149 17.76 -8.51 -0.89
N TYR A 150 17.67 -7.41 -0.15
CA TYR A 150 18.81 -6.76 0.52
C TYR A 150 19.04 -7.22 1.97
N ASP A 151 18.38 -8.31 2.38
CA ASP A 151 18.66 -8.95 3.68
C ASP A 151 20.06 -9.56 3.64
N SER A 152 20.80 -9.47 4.76
CA SER A 152 22.17 -10.00 4.82
C SER A 152 22.13 -11.51 5.06
N ASP A 153 22.79 -12.27 4.19
CA ASP A 153 22.99 -13.71 4.39
C ASP A 153 24.05 -14.01 5.47
N GLU A 154 24.31 -15.29 5.74
CA GLU A 154 25.32 -15.72 6.73
C GLU A 154 26.74 -15.21 6.44
N LYS A 155 27.02 -14.77 5.21
CA LYS A 155 28.30 -14.24 4.76
C LYS A 155 28.30 -12.70 4.67
N GLY A 156 27.19 -12.05 5.02
CA GLY A 156 27.03 -10.60 4.95
C GLY A 156 26.78 -10.06 3.53
N ALA A 157 26.43 -10.93 2.57
CA ALA A 157 26.05 -10.54 1.22
C ALA A 157 24.53 -10.39 1.09
N ASP A 158 24.07 -9.63 0.09
CA ASP A 158 22.65 -9.51 -0.23
C ASP A 158 22.07 -10.89 -0.58
N THR A 159 20.95 -11.27 0.05
CA THR A 159 20.26 -12.56 -0.18
C THR A 159 19.75 -12.69 -1.62
N GLY A 160 19.42 -11.58 -2.28
CA GLY A 160 18.94 -11.52 -3.64
C GLY A 160 17.62 -12.26 -3.85
N GLY A 161 17.57 -13.10 -4.90
CA GLY A 161 16.43 -13.99 -5.14
C GLY A 161 15.42 -13.51 -6.18
N LEU A 162 15.59 -12.31 -6.72
CA LEU A 162 14.87 -11.77 -7.87
C LEU A 162 15.87 -11.41 -8.96
N GLY A 163 15.69 -11.92 -10.18
CA GLY A 163 16.53 -11.59 -11.33
C GLY A 163 15.79 -10.63 -12.24
N PHE A 164 16.14 -9.35 -12.20
CA PHE A 164 15.59 -8.31 -13.06
C PHE A 164 16.23 -8.35 -14.46
N PRO A 165 15.49 -7.99 -15.53
CA PRO A 165 16.04 -7.90 -16.88
C PRO A 165 17.28 -7.02 -16.95
N GLY A 166 18.23 -7.38 -17.81
CA GLY A 166 19.50 -6.66 -17.94
C GLY A 166 20.57 -7.06 -16.91
N ASN A 167 20.30 -8.03 -16.04
CA ASN A 167 21.20 -8.48 -14.97
C ASN A 167 21.61 -7.35 -14.02
N ASP A 168 20.68 -6.44 -13.70
CA ASP A 168 20.93 -5.35 -12.76
C ASP A 168 21.24 -5.91 -11.36
N PRO A 169 22.48 -5.70 -10.84
CA PRO A 169 22.85 -6.18 -9.52
C PRO A 169 22.34 -5.29 -8.37
N GLU A 170 21.82 -4.09 -8.66
CA GLU A 170 21.43 -3.11 -7.65
C GLU A 170 20.01 -2.54 -7.88
N PRO A 171 18.96 -3.38 -7.97
CA PRO A 171 17.60 -2.93 -8.22
C PRO A 171 17.12 -1.93 -7.16
N ASP A 172 16.44 -0.88 -7.59
CA ASP A 172 15.88 0.14 -6.70
C ASP A 172 14.41 -0.17 -6.33
N TYR A 173 13.76 0.71 -5.55
CA TYR A 173 12.37 0.48 -5.16
C TYR A 173 11.40 0.49 -6.34
N LEU A 174 11.70 1.14 -7.47
CA LEU A 174 10.87 1.13 -8.66
C LEU A 174 10.95 -0.22 -9.38
N ASP A 175 12.09 -0.91 -9.35
CA ASP A 175 12.19 -2.29 -9.83
C ASP A 175 11.34 -3.23 -8.98
N PHE A 176 11.42 -3.13 -7.65
CA PHE A 176 10.55 -3.91 -6.77
C PHE A 176 9.07 -3.50 -6.87
N ALA A 177 8.78 -2.24 -7.20
CA ALA A 177 7.42 -1.77 -7.45
C ALA A 177 6.90 -2.37 -8.75
N TYR A 178 7.69 -2.34 -9.82
CA TYR A 178 7.39 -3.01 -11.08
C TYR A 178 7.02 -4.47 -10.85
N PHE A 179 7.84 -5.21 -10.09
CA PHE A 179 7.56 -6.59 -9.74
C PHE A 179 6.25 -6.77 -8.95
N ALA A 180 6.09 -6.01 -7.85
CA ALA A 180 4.94 -6.12 -6.95
C ALA A 180 3.61 -5.74 -7.63
N PHE A 181 3.60 -4.65 -8.41
CA PHE A 181 2.40 -4.20 -9.11
C PHE A 181 2.07 -5.11 -10.29
N THR A 182 3.06 -5.71 -10.96
CA THR A 182 2.81 -6.70 -12.01
C THR A 182 2.13 -7.95 -11.45
N ILE A 183 2.57 -8.46 -10.29
CA ILE A 183 1.84 -9.51 -9.57
C ILE A 183 0.43 -9.04 -9.18
N GLY A 184 0.30 -7.80 -8.72
CA GLY A 184 -0.98 -7.23 -8.33
C GLY A 184 -2.02 -7.17 -9.44
N MET A 185 -1.59 -6.73 -10.62
CA MET A 185 -2.46 -6.54 -11.78
C MET A 185 -2.76 -7.85 -12.50
N ALA A 186 -1.77 -8.74 -12.64
CA ALA A 186 -1.85 -9.87 -13.58
C ALA A 186 -1.49 -11.25 -12.97
N ALA A 187 -1.13 -11.31 -11.68
CA ALA A 187 -0.69 -12.53 -10.98
C ALA A 187 0.55 -13.25 -11.56
N GLN A 188 1.24 -12.66 -12.55
CA GLN A 188 2.47 -13.21 -13.12
C GLN A 188 3.41 -12.10 -13.62
N THR A 189 4.71 -12.28 -13.43
CA THR A 189 5.78 -11.44 -14.02
C THR A 189 6.33 -12.10 -15.28
N ALA A 190 6.46 -11.34 -16.37
CA ALA A 190 6.91 -11.88 -17.66
C ALA A 190 8.44 -11.97 -17.78
N ASP A 191 9.16 -11.14 -17.04
CA ASP A 191 10.58 -10.84 -17.28
C ASP A 191 11.45 -10.85 -16.01
N VAL A 192 10.85 -10.74 -14.82
CA VAL A 192 11.54 -10.95 -13.53
C VAL A 192 11.46 -12.41 -13.10
N THR A 193 12.63 -13.01 -12.83
CA THR A 193 12.75 -14.41 -12.39
C THR A 193 12.88 -14.53 -10.87
N ILE A 194 12.30 -15.57 -10.27
CA ILE A 194 12.35 -15.80 -8.81
C ILE A 194 13.23 -17.02 -8.46
N SER A 195 14.48 -16.79 -8.07
CA SER A 195 15.42 -17.86 -7.76
C SER A 195 15.31 -18.37 -6.32
N SER A 196 14.96 -17.51 -5.34
CA SER A 196 14.92 -17.90 -3.92
C SER A 196 13.58 -18.48 -3.45
N LYS A 197 13.63 -19.44 -2.52
CA LYS A 197 12.43 -20.04 -1.90
C LYS A 197 11.61 -19.01 -1.11
N ARG A 198 12.27 -18.07 -0.42
CA ARG A 198 11.63 -17.03 0.40
C ARG A 198 10.86 -16.02 -0.45
N GLN A 199 11.44 -15.61 -1.58
CA GLN A 199 10.77 -14.73 -2.54
C GLN A 199 9.58 -15.45 -3.20
N ARG A 200 9.71 -16.73 -3.58
CA ARG A 200 8.59 -17.51 -4.15
C ARG A 200 7.39 -17.62 -3.19
N ARG A 201 7.63 -17.90 -1.90
CA ARG A 201 6.55 -17.96 -0.89
C ARG A 201 5.86 -16.60 -0.70
N THR A 202 6.63 -15.52 -0.77
CA THR A 202 6.12 -14.14 -0.66
C THR A 202 5.28 -13.78 -1.89
N ALA A 203 5.74 -14.14 -3.10
CA ALA A 203 4.99 -14.00 -4.34
C ALA A 203 3.69 -14.81 -4.36
N LEU A 204 3.70 -16.03 -3.84
CA LEU A 204 2.47 -16.82 -3.71
C LEU A 204 1.44 -16.13 -2.80
N LEU A 205 1.86 -15.66 -1.62
CA LEU A 205 0.98 -14.91 -0.72
C LEU A 205 0.46 -13.63 -1.40
N HIS A 206 1.34 -12.89 -2.08
CA HIS A 206 0.96 -11.67 -2.78
C HIS A 206 -0.07 -11.95 -3.88
N ALA A 207 0.13 -12.99 -4.69
CA ALA A 207 -0.79 -13.37 -5.75
C ALA A 207 -2.18 -13.76 -5.22
N ILE A 208 -2.24 -14.55 -4.13
CA ILE A 208 -3.51 -14.94 -3.50
C ILE A 208 -4.29 -13.70 -3.02
N ILE A 209 -3.60 -12.77 -2.35
CA ILE A 209 -4.20 -11.53 -1.85
C ILE A 209 -4.65 -10.63 -3.01
N SER A 210 -3.82 -10.51 -4.04
CA SER A 210 -4.13 -9.71 -5.24
C SER A 210 -5.35 -10.25 -5.98
N PHE A 211 -5.47 -11.57 -6.10
CA PHE A 211 -6.65 -12.21 -6.68
C PHE A 211 -7.94 -11.85 -5.91
N GLY A 212 -7.88 -11.89 -4.57
CA GLY A 212 -8.99 -11.47 -3.72
C GLY A 212 -9.37 -10.00 -3.92
N PHE A 213 -8.39 -9.11 -3.97
CA PHE A 213 -8.58 -7.69 -4.24
C PHE A 213 -9.21 -7.44 -5.61
N ASN A 214 -8.68 -8.05 -6.67
CA ASN A 214 -9.19 -7.89 -8.04
C ASN A 214 -10.64 -8.38 -8.14
N THR A 215 -10.96 -9.50 -7.49
CA THR A 215 -12.34 -10.02 -7.40
C THR A 215 -13.26 -9.03 -6.69
N ALA A 216 -12.82 -8.48 -5.56
CA ALA A 216 -13.62 -7.54 -4.80
C ALA A 216 -13.79 -6.20 -5.53
N ILE A 217 -12.75 -5.68 -6.20
CA ILE A 217 -12.84 -4.47 -7.03
C ILE A 217 -13.94 -4.64 -8.09
N VAL A 218 -13.97 -5.78 -8.79
CA VAL A 218 -15.01 -6.06 -9.79
C VAL A 218 -16.40 -6.12 -9.14
N ALA A 219 -16.56 -6.88 -8.05
CA ALA A 219 -17.85 -7.02 -7.37
C ALA A 219 -18.39 -5.70 -6.81
N LEU A 220 -17.51 -4.89 -6.21
CA LEU A 220 -17.84 -3.59 -5.64
C LEU A 220 -18.13 -2.56 -6.73
N SER A 221 -17.44 -2.61 -7.87
CA SER A 221 -17.73 -1.75 -9.02
C SER A 221 -19.13 -2.02 -9.58
N ILE A 222 -19.52 -3.30 -9.72
CA ILE A 222 -20.87 -3.68 -10.13
C ILE A 222 -21.90 -3.21 -9.11
N SER A 223 -21.63 -3.42 -7.81
CA SER A 223 -22.54 -3.03 -6.73
C SER A 223 -22.71 -1.52 -6.64
N ALA A 224 -21.64 -0.75 -6.84
CA ALA A 224 -21.67 0.71 -6.84
C ALA A 224 -22.49 1.25 -8.03
N LEU A 225 -22.29 0.70 -9.24
CA LEU A 225 -23.09 1.07 -10.41
C LEU A 225 -24.58 0.74 -10.20
N ALA A 226 -24.89 -0.45 -9.69
CA ALA A 226 -26.25 -0.86 -9.39
C ALA A 226 -26.92 -0.06 -8.26
N GLY A 227 -26.15 0.57 -7.37
CA GLY A 227 -26.68 1.45 -6.31
C GLY A 227 -26.90 2.89 -6.77
N LEU A 228 -26.23 3.32 -7.84
CA LEU A 228 -26.37 4.66 -8.44
C LEU A 228 -27.49 4.73 -9.48
N LEU A 229 -27.77 3.60 -10.16
CA LEU A 229 -28.92 3.41 -11.05
C LEU A 229 -30.22 3.16 -10.25
#